data_AF-A0A9E2C8C2-F1
#
_entry.id   AF-A0A9E2C8C2-F1
#
_cell.length_a   1.000
_cell.length_b   1.000
_cell.length_c   1.000
_cell.angle_alpha   90.00
_cell.angle_beta   90.00
_cell.angle_gamma   90.00
#
_symmetry.space_group_name_H-M   'P 1'
#
loop_
_entity.id
_entity.type
_entity.pdbx_description
1 polymer ?
#
loop_
_entity_poly.entity_id
_entity_poly.type
_entity_poly.pdbx_seq_one_letter_code
_entity_poly.pdbx_strand_id
1 'polypeptide(L)'
;MRPPDHHDDEHDDRNDGARFSCRDSTWLVSEARDRPLSATERAQLHRHIDSCPHCQVASKQFERLFAQIDDLLGHTRHNGG
;
A
#
# COMPACT_ATOMS: atom_id res chain seq x y z
N MET A 1 -19.29 -39.99 -26.42
CA MET A 1 -19.42 -39.06 -25.27
C MET A 1 -18.04 -38.51 -24.94
N ARG A 2 -17.82 -37.20 -25.07
CA ARG A 2 -16.64 -36.47 -24.57
C ARG A 2 -17.13 -35.58 -23.41
N PRO A 3 -16.48 -35.55 -22.24
CA PRO A 3 -16.53 -34.37 -21.40
C PRO A 3 -15.54 -33.36 -22.01
N PRO A 4 -15.92 -32.10 -22.15
CA PRO A 4 -15.44 -31.10 -21.19
C PRO A 4 -16.52 -29.99 -21.02
N ASP A 5 -16.44 -29.01 -20.14
CA ASP A 5 -15.32 -28.20 -19.72
C ASP A 5 -15.53 -27.80 -18.26
N HIS A 6 -14.48 -27.96 -17.44
CA HIS A 6 -14.35 -27.20 -16.21
C HIS A 6 -14.27 -25.74 -16.64
N HIS A 7 -15.39 -25.02 -16.51
CA HIS A 7 -15.32 -23.58 -16.47
C HIS A 7 -14.43 -23.22 -15.29
N ASP A 8 -13.31 -22.61 -15.61
CA ASP A 8 -12.48 -21.83 -14.70
C ASP A 8 -13.40 -20.93 -13.86
N ASP A 9 -13.66 -21.32 -12.61
CA ASP A 9 -14.09 -20.41 -11.57
C ASP A 9 -12.93 -19.43 -11.35
N GLU A 10 -12.93 -18.35 -12.14
CA GLU A 10 -12.17 -17.15 -11.86
C GLU A 10 -12.45 -16.76 -10.40
N HIS A 11 -11.48 -17.01 -9.53
CA HIS A 11 -11.45 -16.48 -8.17
C HIS A 11 -11.29 -14.95 -8.27
N ASP A 12 -12.42 -14.27 -8.51
CA ASP A 12 -12.54 -12.83 -8.36
C ASP A 12 -12.61 -12.51 -6.84
N ASP A 13 -11.45 -12.58 -6.20
CA ASP A 13 -11.19 -12.09 -4.83
C ASP A 13 -11.12 -10.55 -4.80
N ARG A 14 -11.87 -9.88 -5.69
CA ARG A 14 -11.83 -8.42 -5.84
C ARG A 14 -12.92 -7.79 -4.98
N ASN A 15 -12.54 -7.59 -3.72
CA ASN A 15 -12.89 -6.39 -2.96
C ASN A 15 -14.40 -6.05 -2.95
N ASP A 16 -15.20 -6.95 -2.38
CA ASP A 16 -16.56 -6.68 -1.95
C ASP A 16 -16.58 -5.69 -0.78
N GLY A 17 -16.61 -4.39 -1.07
CA GLY A 17 -17.44 -3.38 -0.40
C GLY A 17 -17.40 -3.14 1.12
N ALA A 18 -16.66 -3.88 1.95
CA ALA A 18 -16.76 -3.77 3.40
C ALA A 18 -15.43 -4.06 4.11
N ARG A 19 -14.69 -2.97 4.38
CA ARG A 19 -13.59 -2.79 5.35
C ARG A 19 -12.21 -2.62 4.72
N PHE A 20 -11.69 -1.41 4.85
CA PHE A 20 -10.31 -1.04 4.56
C PHE A 20 -9.32 -1.95 5.35
N SER A 21 -8.49 -2.69 4.63
CA SER A 21 -7.62 -3.76 5.15
C SER A 21 -6.16 -3.32 5.33
N CYS A 22 -5.36 -4.16 5.99
CA CYS A 22 -3.90 -3.94 6.11
C CYS A 22 -3.19 -3.95 4.74
N ARG A 23 -3.76 -4.66 3.75
CA ARG A 23 -3.24 -4.67 2.39
C ARG A 23 -3.48 -3.31 1.74
N ASP A 24 -4.70 -2.78 1.87
CA ASP A 24 -5.07 -1.46 1.35
C ASP A 24 -4.24 -0.35 2.00
N SER A 25 -3.97 -0.45 3.31
CA SER A 25 -3.09 0.51 3.99
C SER A 25 -1.68 0.50 3.40
N THR A 26 -1.12 -0.69 3.15
CA THR A 26 0.22 -0.85 2.59
C THR A 26 0.28 -0.33 1.15
N TRP A 27 -0.77 -0.58 0.37
CA TRP A 27 -0.92 -0.05 -0.98
C TRP A 27 -0.94 1.47 -0.97
N LEU A 28 -1.79 2.10 -0.16
CA LEU A 28 -1.88 3.56 -0.08
C LEU A 28 -0.59 4.22 0.45
N VAL A 29 0.11 3.59 1.39
CA VAL A 29 1.41 4.10 1.87
C VAL A 29 2.45 4.11 0.75
N SER A 30 2.45 3.10 -0.12
CA SER A 30 3.32 3.07 -1.29
C SER A 30 2.92 4.15 -2.31
N GLU A 31 1.64 4.21 -2.66
CA GLU A 31 1.09 5.21 -3.59
C GLU A 31 1.35 6.65 -3.15
N ALA A 32 1.37 6.92 -1.84
CA ALA A 32 1.63 8.25 -1.28
C ALA A 32 3.01 8.82 -1.65
N ARG A 33 3.95 7.97 -2.07
CA ARG A 33 5.26 8.40 -2.60
C ARG A 33 5.17 8.90 -4.03
N ASP A 34 4.41 8.18 -4.85
CA ASP A 34 4.35 8.41 -6.29
C ASP A 34 3.32 9.50 -6.63
N ARG A 35 2.26 9.62 -5.81
CA ARG A 35 1.22 10.63 -5.96
C ARG A 35 0.68 11.13 -4.62
N PRO A 36 0.12 12.35 -4.57
CA PRO A 36 -0.63 12.79 -3.41
C PRO A 36 -1.90 11.93 -3.22
N LEU A 37 -2.12 11.47 -1.99
CA LEU A 37 -3.39 10.85 -1.60
C LEU A 37 -4.49 11.89 -1.45
N SER A 38 -5.70 11.55 -1.88
CA SER A 38 -6.93 12.31 -1.62
C SER A 38 -7.24 12.38 -0.12
N ALA A 39 -8.11 13.32 0.27
CA ALA A 39 -8.52 13.47 1.66
C ALA A 39 -9.19 12.20 2.22
N THR A 40 -10.01 11.52 1.41
CA THR A 40 -10.68 10.28 1.81
C THR A 40 -9.70 9.13 2.01
N GLU A 41 -8.78 8.93 1.07
CA GLU A 41 -7.72 7.91 1.17
C GLU A 41 -6.88 8.11 2.43
N ARG A 42 -6.48 9.36 2.68
CA ARG A 42 -5.71 9.72 3.89
C ARG A 42 -6.51 9.43 5.16
N ALA A 43 -7.78 9.82 5.22
CA ALA A 43 -8.62 9.56 6.39
C ALA A 43 -8.83 8.06 6.66
N GLN A 44 -9.00 7.24 5.61
CA GLN A 44 -9.13 5.80 5.73
C GLN A 44 -7.83 5.15 6.23
N LEU A 45 -6.70 5.56 5.65
CA LEU A 45 -5.37 5.10 6.05
C LEU A 45 -5.08 5.41 7.52
N HIS A 46 -5.30 6.66 7.94
CA HIS A 46 -5.07 7.09 9.32
C HIS A 46 -5.96 6.30 10.30
N ARG A 47 -7.26 6.20 10.02
CA ARG A 47 -8.20 5.43 10.87
C ARG A 47 -7.77 3.97 11.04
N HIS A 48 -7.27 3.35 9.98
CA HIS A 48 -6.80 1.97 10.04
C HIS A 48 -5.51 1.85 10.84
N ILE A 49 -4.53 2.72 10.61
CA ILE A 49 -3.29 2.75 11.39
C ILE A 49 -3.60 2.94 12.87
N ASP A 50 -4.50 3.87 13.22
CA ASP A 50 -4.85 4.12 14.62
C ASP A 50 -5.47 2.91 15.32
N SER A 51 -6.17 2.04 14.59
CA SER A 51 -6.88 0.88 15.15
C SER A 51 -6.16 -0.47 14.99
N CYS A 52 -5.11 -0.55 14.18
CA CYS A 52 -4.42 -1.80 13.86
C CYS A 52 -2.97 -1.80 14.41
N PRO A 53 -2.66 -2.57 15.47
CA PRO A 53 -1.32 -2.61 16.08
C PRO A 53 -0.20 -2.96 15.08
N HIS A 54 -0.47 -3.84 14.13
CA HIS A 54 0.50 -4.20 13.09
C HIS A 54 0.79 -3.04 12.14
N CYS A 55 -0.25 -2.31 11.72
CA CYS A 55 -0.09 -1.17 10.83
C CYS A 55 0.52 0.06 11.56
N GLN A 56 0.36 0.18 12.87
CA GLN A 56 1.11 1.19 13.67
C GLN A 56 2.62 0.95 13.60
N VAL A 57 3.05 -0.31 13.72
CA VAL A 57 4.47 -0.66 13.59
C VAL A 57 4.93 -0.49 12.15
N ALA A 58 4.16 -0.99 11.18
CA ALA A 58 4.49 -0.88 9.76
C ALA A 58 4.60 0.59 9.30
N SER A 59 3.71 1.49 9.74
CA SER A 59 3.78 2.92 9.40
C SER A 59 5.14 3.53 9.77
N LYS A 60 5.61 3.25 10.99
CA LYS A 60 6.93 3.71 11.47
C LYS A 60 8.08 3.11 10.66
N GLN A 61 7.94 1.87 10.19
CA GLN A 61 8.93 1.22 9.33
C GLN A 61 8.97 1.88 7.94
N PHE A 62 7.81 2.17 7.35
CA PHE A 62 7.72 2.87 6.07
C PHE A 62 8.28 4.30 6.15
N GLU A 63 7.96 5.06 7.20
CA GLU A 63 8.53 6.39 7.43
C GLU A 63 10.06 6.38 7.43
N ARG A 64 10.67 5.40 8.13
CA ARG A 64 12.13 5.22 8.16
C ARG A 64 12.69 4.84 6.81
N LEU A 65 12.07 3.88 6.13
CA LEU A 65 12.48 3.44 4.80
C LEU A 65 12.47 4.62 3.82
N PHE A 66 11.41 5.43 3.86
CA PHE A 66 11.25 6.56 2.96
C PHE A 66 12.29 7.64 3.22
N ALA A 67 12.56 7.95 4.49
CA ALA A 67 13.66 8.86 4.85
C ALA A 67 15.02 8.37 4.33
N GLN A 68 15.31 7.06 4.42
CA GLN A 68 16.55 6.49 3.90
C GLN A 68 16.64 6.57 2.37
N ILE A 69 15.54 6.31 1.67
CA ILE A 69 15.50 6.45 0.20
C ILE A 69 15.73 7.92 -0.18
N ASP A 70 15.07 8.85 0.50
CA ASP A 70 15.19 10.27 0.20
C ASP A 70 16.62 10.80 0.48
N ASP A 71 17.29 10.27 1.52
CA ASP A 71 18.70 10.54 1.82
C ASP A 71 19.63 10.06 0.69
N LEU A 72 19.48 8.79 0.27
CA LEU A 72 20.27 8.22 -0.82
C LEU A 72 20.07 8.96 -2.14
N LEU A 73 18.83 9.24 -2.51
CA LEU A 73 18.50 9.95 -3.74
C LEU A 73 18.89 11.43 -3.66
N GLY A 74 18.80 12.06 -2.49
CA GLY A 74 19.27 13.42 -2.23
C GLY A 74 20.79 13.54 -2.37
N HIS A 75 21.54 12.57 -1.82
CA HIS A 75 23.00 12.50 -1.96
C HIS A 75 23.47 12.19 -3.38
N THR A 76 22.70 11.40 -4.14
CA THR A 76 23.03 11.10 -5.55
C THR A 76 23.04 12.37 -6.42
N ARG A 77 22.30 13.43 -6.03
CA ARG A 77 22.29 14.73 -6.74
C ARG A 77 23.52 15.59 -6.44
N HIS A 78 24.35 15.23 -5.47
CA HIS A 78 25.53 16.00 -5.04
C HIS A 78 26.88 15.37 -5.43
N ASN A 79 26.91 14.14 -5.94
CA ASN A 79 28.14 13.40 -6.22
C ASN A 79 28.49 13.29 -7.72
N GLY A 80 28.08 14.30 -8.50
CA GLY A 80 28.32 14.38 -9.96
C GLY A 80 29.05 15.66 -10.38
N GLY A 81 30.00 16.14 -9.57
CA GLY A 81 30.88 17.26 -9.89
C GLY A 81 32.33 16.81 -10.06
#